data_AF-A0A3D9AW66-F1
#
_entry.id   AF-A0A3D9AW66-F1
#
_cell.length_a   1.000
_cell.length_b   1.000
_cell.length_c   1.000
_cell.angle_alpha   90.00
_cell.angle_beta   90.00
_cell.angle_gamma   90.00
#
_symmetry.space_group_name_H-M   'P 1'
#
loop_
_entity.id
_entity.type
_entity.pdbx_description
1 polymer ?
#
loop_
_entity_poly.entity_id
_entity_poly.type
_entity_poly.pdbx_seq_one_letter_code
_entity_poly.pdbx_strand_id
1 'polypeptide(L)'
;MNFKNLFIPLLLSLTTLYSLKIYSVSSKTNEIKVVKFMYSKEYLFDYGEKMFWDNPEEHAFMNLDMKWGDKDDPEKILNVKDKVLERNISDSKTFKNYNYCFLVPNKNSIDTLYTDFSLKSWLYKKNGKKTYYYDKSGYIAYGLRDNYSFFKDCW
;
A
#
# COMPACT_ATOMS: atom_id res chain seq x y z
N MET A 1 43.11 25.81 -60.03
CA MET A 1 42.47 26.45 -58.86
C MET A 1 41.72 25.37 -58.08
N ASN A 2 42.02 25.27 -56.79
CA ASN A 2 41.45 24.35 -55.81
C ASN A 2 39.94 24.57 -55.61
N PHE A 3 39.17 23.49 -55.47
CA PHE A 3 38.25 23.36 -54.33
C PHE A 3 38.31 21.92 -53.82
N LYS A 4 38.76 21.80 -52.57
CA LYS A 4 38.85 20.59 -51.78
C LYS A 4 37.47 20.24 -51.21
N ASN A 5 37.18 18.94 -51.16
CA ASN A 5 36.46 18.19 -50.13
C ASN A 5 35.18 18.78 -49.51
N LEU A 6 34.08 18.02 -49.61
CA LEU A 6 33.27 17.72 -48.43
C LEU A 6 32.67 16.31 -48.55
N PHE A 7 33.45 15.29 -48.19
CA PHE A 7 32.91 13.98 -47.84
C PHE A 7 32.34 14.09 -46.42
N ILE A 8 31.03 13.97 -46.28
CA ILE A 8 30.36 13.85 -44.99
C ILE A 8 30.29 12.36 -44.66
N PRO A 9 31.03 11.84 -43.66
CA PRO A 9 30.77 10.49 -43.19
C PRO A 9 29.48 10.51 -42.37
N LEU A 10 28.50 9.75 -42.83
CA LEU A 10 27.25 9.48 -42.12
C LEU A 10 27.59 8.71 -40.83
N LEU A 11 27.61 9.39 -39.69
CA LEU A 11 27.84 8.77 -38.39
C LEU A 11 26.60 7.94 -38.02
N LEU A 12 26.64 6.63 -38.30
CA LEU A 12 25.67 5.67 -37.79
C LEU A 12 25.80 5.63 -36.26
N SER A 13 24.92 6.32 -35.55
CA SER A 13 24.82 6.22 -34.10
C SER A 13 24.34 4.81 -33.75
N LEU A 14 25.28 3.96 -33.33
CA LEU A 14 24.99 2.65 -32.76
C LEU A 14 24.34 2.89 -31.38
N THR A 15 23.02 3.08 -31.34
CA THR A 15 22.30 3.08 -30.07
C THR A 15 22.27 1.64 -29.58
N THR A 16 23.14 1.33 -28.63
CA THR A 16 23.06 0.09 -27.87
C THR A 16 21.73 0.11 -27.11
N LEU A 17 20.76 -0.63 -27.63
CA LEU A 17 19.57 -1.05 -26.91
C LEU A 17 20.04 -1.87 -25.70
N TYR A 18 20.31 -1.18 -24.59
CA TYR A 18 20.34 -1.82 -23.28
C TYR A 18 18.93 -2.32 -23.02
N SER A 19 18.68 -3.57 -23.42
CA SER A 19 17.53 -4.33 -22.97
C SER A 19 17.65 -4.45 -21.46
N LEU A 20 17.02 -3.52 -20.74
CA LEU A 20 16.76 -3.66 -19.31
C LEU A 20 15.99 -4.97 -19.14
N LYS A 21 16.71 -6.03 -18.73
CA LYS A 21 16.08 -7.25 -18.24
C LYS A 21 15.33 -6.87 -16.97
N ILE A 22 14.02 -6.67 -17.11
CA ILE A 22 13.12 -6.55 -15.98
C ILE A 22 13.03 -7.97 -15.40
N TYR A 23 13.76 -8.21 -14.32
CA TYR A 23 13.62 -9.45 -13.56
C TYR A 23 12.30 -9.37 -12.81
N SER A 24 11.40 -10.35 -13.03
CA SER A 24 10.24 -10.51 -12.17
C SER A 24 10.73 -10.85 -10.77
N VAL A 25 10.52 -9.95 -9.82
CA VAL A 25 10.74 -10.26 -8.40
C VAL A 25 9.72 -11.34 -8.03
N SER A 26 10.22 -12.52 -7.66
CA SER A 26 9.40 -13.59 -7.10
C SER A 26 8.66 -13.04 -5.89
N SER A 27 7.33 -12.90 -5.97
CA SER A 27 6.51 -12.46 -4.83
C SER A 27 6.75 -13.40 -3.66
N LYS A 28 7.23 -12.89 -2.52
CA LYS A 28 7.32 -13.71 -1.32
C LYS A 28 5.91 -14.08 -0.92
N THR A 29 5.68 -15.35 -0.56
CA THR A 29 4.36 -15.92 -0.24
C THR A 29 3.67 -15.29 0.98
N ASN A 30 4.29 -14.32 1.65
CA ASN A 30 3.80 -13.66 2.87
C ASN A 30 3.62 -12.14 2.70
N GLU A 31 3.65 -11.60 1.49
CA GLU A 31 3.43 -10.16 1.25
C GLU A 31 1.97 -9.77 1.53
N ILE A 32 1.79 -8.68 2.28
CA ILE A 32 0.45 -8.10 2.51
C ILE A 32 0.14 -7.18 1.34
N LYS A 33 -0.92 -7.47 0.59
CA LYS A 33 -1.38 -6.58 -0.46
C LYS A 33 -2.28 -5.52 0.14
N VAL A 34 -1.95 -4.26 -0.10
CA VAL A 34 -2.72 -3.10 0.36
C VAL A 34 -3.46 -2.52 -0.83
N VAL A 35 -4.75 -2.27 -0.64
CA VAL A 35 -5.65 -1.61 -1.57
C VAL A 35 -6.01 -0.27 -0.96
N LYS A 36 -5.80 0.83 -1.69
CA LYS A 36 -6.22 2.19 -1.30
C LYS A 36 -7.34 2.63 -2.24
N PHE A 37 -8.43 3.13 -1.67
CA PHE A 37 -9.48 3.79 -2.42
C PHE A 37 -9.05 5.24 -2.70
N MET A 38 -8.85 5.58 -3.96
CA MET A 38 -8.21 6.83 -4.39
C MET A 38 -9.15 8.04 -4.43
N TYR A 39 -10.44 7.84 -4.12
CA TYR A 39 -11.51 8.82 -4.19
C TYR A 39 -11.77 9.39 -5.60
N SER A 40 -13.05 9.36 -5.99
CA SER A 40 -13.64 10.39 -6.85
C SER A 40 -14.33 11.45 -5.99
N LYS A 41 -14.24 12.72 -6.42
CA LYS A 41 -14.95 13.87 -5.79
C LYS A 41 -16.48 13.69 -5.75
N GLU A 42 -17.01 12.70 -6.47
CA GLU A 42 -18.43 12.38 -6.54
C GLU A 42 -18.95 11.68 -5.27
N TYR A 43 -18.07 11.17 -4.41
CA TYR A 43 -18.45 10.38 -3.23
C TYR A 43 -18.45 11.23 -1.95
N LEU A 44 -19.47 12.07 -1.79
CA LEU A 44 -19.64 12.97 -0.64
C LEU A 44 -20.10 12.26 0.66
N PHE A 45 -20.28 10.93 0.68
CA PHE A 45 -20.88 10.21 1.80
C PHE A 45 -20.17 8.90 2.16
N ASP A 46 -20.27 8.57 3.46
CA ASP A 46 -19.89 7.33 4.14
C ASP A 46 -20.07 6.09 3.25
N TYR A 47 -18.97 5.64 2.65
CA TYR A 47 -18.97 4.51 1.73
C TYR A 47 -18.46 3.26 2.43
N GLY A 48 -19.34 2.26 2.46
CA GLY A 48 -19.10 0.98 3.11
C GLY A 48 -18.25 0.01 2.28
N GLU A 49 -18.04 -1.17 2.87
CA GLU A 49 -17.28 -2.28 2.25
C GLU A 49 -17.74 -2.62 0.82
N LYS A 50 -19.05 -2.59 0.55
CA LYS A 50 -19.59 -2.90 -0.78
C LYS A 50 -19.10 -1.92 -1.83
N MET A 51 -19.23 -0.62 -1.56
CA MET A 51 -18.83 0.43 -2.49
C MET A 51 -17.31 0.43 -2.72
N PHE A 52 -16.52 0.14 -1.69
CA PHE A 52 -15.08 -0.07 -1.85
C PHE A 52 -14.81 -1.13 -2.94
N TRP A 53 -15.45 -2.30 -2.86
CA TRP A 53 -15.19 -3.39 -3.81
C TRP A 53 -15.88 -3.27 -5.16
N ASP A 54 -17.00 -2.55 -5.26
CA ASP A 54 -17.75 -2.36 -6.51
C ASP A 54 -17.06 -1.41 -7.50
N ASN A 55 -16.09 -0.59 -7.05
CA ASN A 55 -15.41 0.42 -7.88
C ASN A 55 -13.90 0.12 -7.99
N PRO A 56 -13.50 -1.00 -8.61
CA PRO A 56 -12.11 -1.43 -8.67
C PRO A 56 -11.18 -0.48 -9.45
N GLU A 57 -11.73 0.35 -10.34
CA GLU A 57 -11.01 1.39 -11.07
C GLU A 57 -10.50 2.52 -10.17
N GLU A 58 -11.11 2.70 -9.00
CA GLU A 58 -10.70 3.67 -7.97
C GLU A 58 -9.64 3.10 -7.01
N HIS A 59 -9.11 1.89 -7.30
CA HIS A 59 -8.11 1.25 -6.45
C HIS A 59 -6.67 1.50 -6.90
N ALA A 60 -5.86 1.97 -5.95
CA ALA A 60 -4.41 1.85 -6.02
C ALA A 60 -3.94 0.64 -5.19
N PHE A 61 -2.86 0.00 -5.63
CA PHE A 61 -2.33 -1.20 -5.00
C PHE A 61 -0.87 -1.01 -4.60
N MET A 62 -0.50 -1.59 -3.46
CA MET A 62 0.89 -1.71 -3.02
C MET A 62 1.11 -3.07 -2.36
N ASN A 63 2.25 -3.70 -2.62
CA ASN A 63 2.70 -4.81 -1.79
C ASN A 63 3.50 -4.26 -0.63
N LEU A 64 3.08 -4.60 0.58
CA LEU A 64 3.70 -4.16 1.81
C LEU A 64 4.69 -5.24 2.27
N ASP A 65 5.99 -5.00 2.02
CA ASP A 65 7.07 -5.76 2.66
C ASP A 65 7.18 -5.24 4.10
N MET A 66 6.47 -5.89 5.02
CA MET A 66 6.21 -5.43 6.38
C MET A 66 7.43 -5.49 7.31
N LYS A 67 8.48 -4.78 6.94
CA LYS A 67 9.69 -4.61 7.76
C LYS A 67 9.92 -3.12 8.00
N TRP A 68 9.55 -2.69 9.19
CA TRP A 68 9.88 -1.39 9.75
C TRP A 68 10.27 -1.65 11.19
N GLY A 69 11.47 -1.22 11.55
CA GLY A 69 12.04 -1.47 12.86
C GLY A 69 11.29 -0.69 13.93
N ASP A 70 11.12 -1.29 15.09
CA ASP A 70 10.82 -0.49 16.28
C ASP A 70 12.03 0.44 16.50
N LYS A 71 11.83 1.71 16.86
CA LYS A 71 12.98 2.59 17.14
C LYS A 71 13.83 2.04 18.27
N ASP A 72 13.20 1.30 19.16
CA ASP A 72 13.82 0.65 20.32
C ASP A 72 14.30 -0.79 20.02
N ASP A 73 13.89 -1.38 18.89
CA ASP A 73 14.31 -2.71 18.43
C ASP A 73 14.20 -2.83 16.89
N PRO A 74 15.23 -2.36 16.15
CA PRO A 74 15.22 -2.33 14.69
C PRO A 74 15.20 -3.72 14.04
N GLU A 75 15.55 -4.78 14.77
CA GLU A 75 15.55 -6.16 14.30
C GLU A 75 14.17 -6.82 14.41
N LYS A 76 13.26 -6.24 15.21
CA LYS A 76 11.90 -6.72 15.35
C LYS A 76 11.07 -6.35 14.12
N ILE A 77 10.90 -7.32 13.23
CA ILE A 77 10.00 -7.19 12.09
C ILE A 77 8.55 -7.01 12.59
N LEU A 78 7.99 -5.83 12.38
CA LEU A 78 6.65 -5.48 12.81
C LEU A 78 5.59 -5.85 11.76
N ASN A 79 4.72 -6.81 12.08
CA ASN A 79 3.53 -7.13 11.28
C ASN A 79 2.34 -6.24 11.69
N VAL A 80 1.64 -5.64 10.72
CA VAL A 80 0.58 -4.64 10.92
C VAL A 80 -0.61 -5.29 11.58
N LYS A 81 -0.93 -6.54 11.18
CA LYS A 81 -2.02 -7.29 11.77
C LYS A 81 -1.75 -7.49 13.24
N ASP A 82 -0.58 -8.03 13.59
CA ASP A 82 -0.25 -8.29 14.99
C ASP A 82 -0.28 -7.00 15.81
N LYS A 83 0.25 -5.90 15.27
CA LYS A 83 0.22 -4.60 15.94
C LYS A 83 -1.18 -4.02 16.10
N VAL A 84 -2.08 -4.21 15.14
CA VAL A 84 -3.49 -3.83 15.28
C VAL A 84 -4.17 -4.68 16.34
N LEU A 85 -3.94 -5.99 16.35
CA LEU A 85 -4.55 -6.92 17.29
C LEU A 85 -4.07 -6.74 18.74
N GLU A 86 -2.88 -6.15 18.94
CA GLU A 86 -2.38 -5.70 20.24
C GLU A 86 -3.10 -4.45 20.78
N ARG A 87 -3.89 -3.74 19.95
CA ARG A 87 -4.59 -2.52 20.38
C ARG A 87 -5.87 -2.83 21.14
N ASN A 88 -6.36 -1.81 21.84
CA ASN A 88 -7.64 -1.90 22.54
C ASN A 88 -8.78 -2.12 21.54
N ILE A 89 -9.67 -3.06 21.89
CA ILE A 89 -10.95 -3.22 21.21
C ILE A 89 -11.74 -1.92 21.39
N SER A 90 -12.41 -1.50 20.32
CA SER A 90 -13.15 -0.25 20.26
C SER A 90 -14.58 -0.48 19.76
N ASP A 91 -15.42 0.55 19.91
CA ASP A 91 -16.75 0.57 19.31
C ASP A 91 -16.66 0.81 17.80
N SER A 92 -17.55 0.16 17.04
CA SER A 92 -17.75 0.38 15.60
C SER A 92 -17.83 1.85 15.18
N LYS A 93 -18.40 2.74 16.02
CA LYS A 93 -18.54 4.18 15.77
C LYS A 93 -17.21 4.92 15.60
N THR A 94 -16.12 4.33 16.07
CA THR A 94 -14.77 4.90 15.87
C THR A 94 -14.25 4.71 14.45
N PHE A 95 -14.74 3.69 13.75
CA PHE A 95 -14.38 3.38 12.38
C PHE A 95 -15.33 4.09 11.42
N LYS A 96 -14.79 5.02 10.63
CA LYS A 96 -15.62 5.93 9.84
C LYS A 96 -15.77 5.53 8.39
N ASN A 97 -14.72 4.99 7.76
CA ASN A 97 -14.72 4.75 6.32
C ASN A 97 -13.78 3.61 5.94
N TYR A 98 -14.07 2.97 4.80
CA TYR A 98 -13.24 1.95 4.18
C TYR A 98 -12.28 2.62 3.20
N ASN A 99 -11.12 3.09 3.65
CA ASN A 99 -10.18 3.84 2.79
C ASN A 99 -9.01 2.97 2.35
N TYR A 100 -8.53 2.12 3.24
CA TYR A 100 -7.51 1.13 2.96
C TYR A 100 -8.02 -0.26 3.32
N CYS A 101 -7.64 -1.25 2.52
CA CYS A 101 -7.82 -2.67 2.82
C CYS A 101 -6.47 -3.39 2.72
N PHE A 102 -6.05 -4.02 3.81
CA PHE A 102 -4.89 -4.87 3.87
C PHE A 102 -5.38 -6.32 3.76
N LEU A 103 -5.01 -6.97 2.66
CA LEU A 103 -5.24 -8.39 2.42
C LEU A 103 -4.07 -9.15 3.04
N VAL A 104 -4.33 -9.80 4.17
CA VAL A 104 -3.32 -10.50 4.96
C VAL A 104 -3.39 -11.99 4.68
N PRO A 105 -2.40 -12.57 3.98
CA PRO A 105 -2.35 -14.00 3.76
C PRO A 105 -2.15 -14.74 5.10
N ASN A 106 -2.93 -15.79 5.30
CA ASN A 106 -2.71 -16.82 6.31
C ASN A 106 -2.64 -18.17 5.59
N LYS A 107 -2.22 -19.22 6.30
CA LYS A 107 -1.98 -20.57 5.75
C LYS A 107 -3.07 -21.05 4.77
N ASN A 108 -4.35 -20.80 5.08
CA ASN A 108 -5.49 -21.26 4.28
C ASN A 108 -6.56 -20.18 4.03
N SER A 109 -6.28 -18.90 4.35
CA SER A 109 -7.29 -17.84 4.24
C SER A 109 -6.64 -16.47 4.04
N ILE A 110 -7.40 -15.53 3.50
CA ILE A 110 -7.02 -14.11 3.47
C ILE A 110 -7.89 -13.41 4.50
N ASP A 111 -7.27 -12.87 5.54
CA ASP A 111 -7.97 -11.96 6.43
C ASP A 111 -7.93 -10.55 5.85
N THR A 112 -8.91 -9.72 6.19
CA THR A 112 -8.96 -8.32 5.73
C THR A 112 -8.89 -7.39 6.93
N LEU A 113 -7.95 -6.44 6.89
CA LEU A 113 -7.91 -5.31 7.80
C LEU A 113 -8.28 -4.05 7.03
N TYR A 114 -9.36 -3.41 7.43
CA TYR A 114 -9.76 -2.11 6.90
C TYR A 114 -9.32 -1.01 7.84
N THR A 115 -9.03 0.17 7.29
CA THR A 115 -8.78 1.38 8.06
C THR A 115 -9.18 2.63 7.28
N ASP A 116 -9.44 3.71 8.01
CA ASP A 116 -9.74 5.00 7.43
C ASP A 116 -8.47 5.80 7.09
N PHE A 117 -8.61 7.01 6.55
CA PHE A 117 -7.48 7.90 6.28
C PHE A 117 -6.64 8.24 7.51
N SER A 118 -7.18 8.15 8.72
CA SER A 118 -6.38 8.42 9.91
C SER A 118 -5.33 7.33 10.14
N LEU A 119 -5.58 6.10 9.67
CA LEU A 119 -4.84 4.87 9.98
C LEU A 119 -4.86 4.53 11.48
N LYS A 120 -5.84 5.05 12.23
CA LYS A 120 -5.99 4.83 13.67
C LYS A 120 -7.18 3.97 14.04
N SER A 121 -8.25 4.03 13.24
CA SER A 121 -9.42 3.18 13.42
C SER A 121 -9.34 1.98 12.48
N TRP A 122 -9.42 0.79 13.05
CA TRP A 122 -9.20 -0.45 12.32
C TRP A 122 -10.38 -1.39 12.47
N LEU A 123 -10.77 -2.02 11.36
CA LEU A 123 -11.74 -3.10 11.32
C LEU A 123 -11.03 -4.35 10.85
N TYR A 124 -10.94 -5.35 11.72
CA TYR A 124 -10.47 -6.68 11.37
C TYR A 124 -11.64 -7.57 11.03
N LYS A 125 -11.63 -8.15 9.83
CA LYS A 125 -12.63 -9.12 9.38
C LYS A 125 -11.96 -10.46 9.09
N LYS A 126 -12.39 -11.47 9.84
CA LYS A 126 -11.91 -12.86 9.74
C LYS A 126 -13.10 -13.81 9.76
N ASN A 127 -13.21 -14.68 8.76
CA ASN A 127 -14.30 -15.65 8.63
C ASN A 127 -15.70 -15.02 8.81
N GLY A 128 -15.91 -13.83 8.24
CA GLY A 128 -17.17 -13.08 8.36
C GLY A 128 -17.36 -12.32 9.68
N LYS A 129 -16.58 -12.60 10.73
CA LYS A 129 -16.64 -11.87 12.01
C LYS A 129 -15.87 -10.55 11.91
N LYS A 130 -16.47 -9.48 12.40
CA LYS A 130 -15.91 -8.12 12.47
C LYS A 130 -15.49 -7.78 13.91
N THR A 131 -14.27 -7.28 14.08
CA THR A 131 -13.76 -6.75 15.35
C THR A 131 -13.11 -5.39 15.10
N TYR A 132 -13.39 -4.40 15.94
CA TYR A 132 -12.90 -3.04 15.79
C TYR A 132 -11.80 -2.75 16.79
N TYR A 133 -10.74 -2.07 16.35
CA TYR A 133 -9.57 -1.70 17.13
C TYR A 133 -9.24 -0.22 16.94
N TYR A 134 -8.71 0.41 17.98
CA TYR A 134 -8.32 1.81 17.91
C TYR A 134 -6.89 2.04 18.42
N ASP A 135 -6.04 2.56 17.53
CA ASP A 135 -4.66 2.92 17.80
C ASP A 135 -4.58 4.37 18.33
N LYS A 136 -4.90 4.54 19.62
CA LYS A 136 -4.95 5.87 20.26
C LYS A 136 -3.64 6.66 20.11
N SER A 137 -2.48 5.99 20.18
CA SER A 137 -1.17 6.64 20.04
C SER A 137 -0.87 7.04 18.59
N GLY A 138 -1.51 6.41 17.61
CA GLY A 138 -1.17 6.58 16.20
C GLY A 138 0.19 5.98 15.82
N TYR A 139 0.72 5.04 16.61
CA TYR A 139 1.99 4.37 16.34
C TYR A 139 1.97 3.65 14.98
N ILE A 140 0.86 2.97 14.66
CA ILE A 140 0.70 2.23 13.40
C ILE A 140 0.62 3.24 12.25
N ALA A 141 -0.18 4.29 12.41
CA ALA A 141 -0.30 5.36 11.44
C ALA A 141 1.05 6.05 11.15
N TYR A 142 1.84 6.31 12.21
CA TYR A 142 3.10 7.03 12.12
C TYR A 142 4.05 6.36 11.14
N GLY A 143 4.43 5.12 11.35
CA GLY A 143 5.46 4.56 10.45
C GLY A 143 4.93 3.80 9.25
N LEU A 144 3.62 3.55 9.12
CA LEU A 144 3.06 3.34 7.77
C LEU A 144 3.34 4.60 6.92
N ARG A 145 3.06 5.80 7.45
CA ARG A 145 3.35 7.05 6.75
C ARG A 145 4.85 7.34 6.63
N ASP A 146 5.65 7.05 7.65
CA ASP A 146 7.09 7.33 7.62
C ASP A 146 7.80 6.52 6.53
N ASN A 147 7.42 5.24 6.39
CA ASN A 147 8.08 4.31 5.48
C ASN A 147 7.47 4.26 4.08
N TYR A 148 6.19 4.61 3.89
CA TYR A 148 5.54 4.49 2.59
C TYR A 148 4.75 5.76 2.25
N SER A 149 5.14 6.40 1.14
CA SER A 149 4.41 7.54 0.56
C SER A 149 2.97 7.19 0.18
N PHE A 150 2.68 5.91 -0.08
CA PHE A 150 1.34 5.40 -0.37
C PHE A 150 0.27 5.78 0.68
N PHE A 151 0.69 5.87 1.94
CA PHE A 151 -0.15 6.23 3.09
C PHE A 151 -0.11 7.71 3.45
N LYS A 152 0.73 8.50 2.78
CA LYS A 152 0.70 9.95 2.88
C LYS A 152 -0.43 10.45 1.99
N ASP A 153 -1.28 11.31 2.52
CA ASP A 153 -2.21 12.05 1.69
C ASP A 153 -1.38 13.14 1.01
N CYS A 154 -1.15 13.02 -0.29
CA CYS A 154 -0.60 14.12 -1.08
C CYS A 154 -1.67 15.22 -1.12
N TRP A 155 -1.36 16.36 -0.52
CA TRP A 155 -2.13 17.61 -0.66
C TRP A 155 -1.63 18.33 -1.91
#